data_AF-A0A1F5X291-F1
#
_entry.id   AF-A0A1F5X291-F1
#
_cell.length_a   1.000
_cell.length_b   1.000
_cell.length_c   1.000
_cell.angle_alpha   90.00
_cell.angle_beta   90.00
_cell.angle_gamma   90.00
#
_symmetry.space_group_name_H-M   'P 1'
#
loop_
_entity.id
_entity.type
_entity.pdbx_description
1 polymer ?
#
loop_
_entity_poly.entity_id
_entity_poly.type
_entity_poly.pdbx_seq_one_letter_code
_entity_poly.pdbx_strand_id
1 'polypeptide(L)'
;MFEIIRWSTLLSTALMAGVGYSDQIRMIWTQHSTKGLSFWMVLIAFWSWLSYALYGYYSKDHKMFWPNLAGLVTISVILASFFIF
;
A
#
# COMPACT_ATOMS: atom_id res chain seq x y z
N MET A 1 22.68 -13.41 5.37
CA MET A 1 21.44 -13.33 6.19
C MET A 1 20.65 -12.05 5.92
N PHE A 2 21.28 -10.86 6.01
CA PHE A 2 20.61 -9.57 5.74
C PHE A 2 20.02 -9.43 4.33
N GLU A 3 20.68 -9.95 3.28
CA GLU A 3 20.15 -9.76 1.92
C GLU A 3 18.92 -10.59 1.58
N ILE A 4 18.78 -11.79 2.16
CA ILE A 4 17.56 -12.59 1.98
C ILE A 4 16.37 -11.85 2.59
N ILE A 5 16.56 -11.26 3.78
CA ILE A 5 15.55 -10.44 4.45
C ILE A 5 15.21 -9.21 3.59
N ARG A 6 16.22 -8.52 3.06
CA ARG A 6 15.98 -7.34 2.21
C ARG A 6 15.15 -7.67 0.96
N TRP A 7 15.50 -8.77 0.28
CA TRP A 7 14.78 -9.22 -0.91
C TRP A 7 13.37 -9.71 -0.58
N SER A 8 13.17 -10.41 0.54
CA SER A 8 11.85 -10.88 0.96
C SER A 8 10.93 -9.73 1.36
N THR A 9 11.46 -8.70 2.04
CA THR A 9 10.70 -7.49 2.35
C THR A 9 10.31 -6.76 1.07
N LEU A 10 11.25 -6.52 0.16
CA LEU A 10 10.96 -5.85 -1.12
C LEU A 10 9.89 -6.59 -1.93
N LEU A 11 10.02 -7.92 -2.04
CA LEU A 11 9.05 -8.75 -2.74
C LEU A 11 7.68 -8.69 -2.06
N SER A 12 7.62 -8.81 -0.73
CA SER A 12 6.36 -8.73 0.03
C SER A 12 5.67 -7.37 -0.16
N THR A 13 6.44 -6.28 -0.09
CA THR A 13 5.94 -4.91 -0.31
C THR A 13 5.38 -4.76 -1.73
N ALA A 14 6.11 -5.24 -2.74
CA ALA A 14 5.67 -5.17 -4.13
C ALA A 14 4.42 -6.02 -4.37
N LEU A 15 4.35 -7.24 -3.83
CA LEU A 15 3.17 -8.12 -3.95
C LEU A 15 1.96 -7.56 -3.23
N MET A 16 2.12 -6.96 -2.05
CA MET A 16 1.01 -6.33 -1.33
C MET A 16 0.47 -5.13 -2.11
N ALA A 17 1.35 -4.26 -2.61
CA ALA A 17 0.97 -3.10 -3.39
C ALA A 17 0.33 -3.47 -4.74
N GLY A 18 0.88 -4.48 -5.42
CA GLY A 18 0.49 -4.85 -6.79
C GLY A 18 -0.63 -5.88 -6.88
N VAL A 19 -0.67 -6.88 -5.99
CA VAL A 19 -1.68 -7.95 -6.00
C VAL A 19 -2.72 -7.70 -4.92
N GLY A 20 -2.30 -7.59 -3.65
CA GLY A 20 -3.21 -7.51 -2.51
C GLY A 20 -4.20 -6.33 -2.61
N TYR A 21 -3.66 -5.12 -2.77
CA TYR A 21 -4.51 -3.93 -2.90
C TYR A 21 -5.28 -3.86 -4.22
N SER A 22 -4.72 -4.37 -5.32
CA SER A 22 -5.45 -4.41 -6.60
C SER A 22 -6.68 -5.33 -6.53
N ASP A 23 -6.55 -6.50 -5.91
CA ASP A 23 -7.68 -7.41 -5.71
C ASP A 23 -8.73 -6.78 -4.79
N GLN A 24 -8.31 -6.06 -3.76
CA GLN A 24 -9.21 -5.36 -2.86
C GLN A 24 -9.95 -4.21 -3.55
N ILE A 25 -9.26 -3.41 -4.38
CA ILE A 25 -9.89 -2.37 -5.22
C ILE A 25 -10.91 -3.01 -6.15
N ARG A 26 -10.53 -4.09 -6.84
CA ARG A 26 -11.45 -4.82 -7.75
C ARG A 26 -12.70 -5.29 -7.01
N MET A 27 -12.56 -5.81 -5.80
CA MET A 27 -13.69 -6.27 -4.99
C MET A 27 -14.61 -5.11 -4.59
N ILE A 28 -14.05 -3.98 -4.13
CA ILE A 28 -14.82 -2.79 -3.77
C ILE A 28 -15.62 -2.27 -4.96
N TRP A 29 -15.01 -2.19 -6.16
CA TRP A 29 -15.68 -1.70 -7.36
C TRP A 29 -16.75 -2.66 -7.86
N THR A 30 -16.49 -3.97 -7.76
CA THR A 30 -17.47 -4.98 -8.18
C THR A 30 -18.68 -4.97 -7.26
N GLN A 31 -18.47 -4.87 -5.95
CA GLN A 31 -19.54 -4.91 -4.94
C GLN A 31 -20.14 -3.54 -4.63
N HIS A 32 -19.55 -2.44 -5.13
CA HIS A 32 -19.92 -1.06 -4.82
C HIS A 32 -20.04 -0.81 -3.30
N SER A 33 -19.11 -1.37 -2.52
CA SER A 33 -19.21 -1.38 -1.06
C SER A 33 -17.84 -1.54 -0.41
N THR A 34 -17.62 -0.77 0.65
CA THR A 34 -16.47 -0.90 1.55
C THR A 34 -16.77 -1.74 2.80
N LYS A 35 -17.97 -2.34 2.90
CA LYS A 35 -18.36 -3.19 4.04
C LYS A 35 -17.37 -4.34 4.25
N GLY A 36 -16.97 -4.52 5.51
CA GLY A 36 -15.97 -5.51 5.92
C GLY A 36 -14.55 -4.95 5.99
N LEU A 37 -14.31 -3.73 5.50
CA LEU A 37 -13.04 -3.04 5.67
C LEU A 37 -13.10 -2.06 6.85
N SER A 38 -12.05 -2.07 7.67
CA SER A 38 -11.90 -1.10 8.75
C SER A 38 -11.27 0.18 8.20
N PHE A 39 -12.02 1.28 8.23
CA PHE A 39 -11.53 2.60 7.84
C PHE A 39 -10.24 2.98 8.57
N TRP A 40 -10.19 2.77 9.89
CA TRP A 40 -9.01 3.10 10.69
C TRP A 40 -7.78 2.28 10.30
N MET A 41 -7.95 0.99 9.98
CA MET A 41 -6.83 0.18 9.50
C MET A 41 -6.30 0.66 8.16
N VAL A 42 -7.19 1.03 7.23
CA VAL A 42 -6.81 1.56 5.92
C VAL A 42 -6.12 2.92 6.06
N LEU A 43 -6.61 3.79 6.95
CA LEU A 43 -6.00 5.09 7.22
C LEU A 43 -4.60 4.96 7.84
N ILE A 44 -4.43 4.05 8.80
CA ILE A 44 -3.10 3.78 9.40
C ILE A 44 -2.16 3.17 8.35
N ALA A 45 -2.66 2.26 7.51
CA ALA A 45 -1.87 1.71 6.41
C ALA A 45 -1.41 2.83 5.45
N PHE A 46 -2.31 3.73 5.06
CA PHE A 46 -1.97 4.90 4.24
C PHE A 46 -0.83 5.73 4.88
N TRP A 47 -0.92 6.04 6.17
CA TRP A 47 0.12 6.79 6.87
C TRP A 47 1.46 6.04 6.93
N SER A 48 1.42 4.71 7.07
CA SER A 48 2.63 3.87 7.03
C SER A 48 3.31 3.95 5.66
N TRP A 49 2.56 3.74 4.57
CA TRP A 49 3.07 3.84 3.21
C TRP A 49 3.63 5.23 2.90
N LEU A 50 2.92 6.28 3.32
CA LEU A 50 3.36 7.66 3.14
C LEU A 50 4.67 7.93 3.89
N SER A 51 4.77 7.48 5.15
CA SER A 51 5.96 7.67 5.98
C SER A 51 7.19 7.00 5.36
N TYR A 52 7.05 5.76 4.87
CA TYR A 52 8.16 5.04 4.24
C TYR A 52 8.54 5.59 2.87
N ALA A 53 7.56 6.03 2.07
CA ALA A 53 7.83 6.72 0.82
C ALA A 53 8.59 8.03 1.07
N LEU A 54 8.15 8.85 2.03
CA LEU A 54 8.86 10.08 2.40
C LEU A 54 10.26 9.78 2.92
N TYR A 55 10.42 8.80 3.81
CA TYR A 55 11.73 8.39 4.31
C TYR A 55 12.67 7.96 3.18
N GLY A 56 12.21 7.12 2.25
CA GLY A 56 12.99 6.68 1.09
C GLY A 56 13.39 7.86 0.19
N TYR A 57 12.49 8.82 0.00
CA TYR A 57 12.78 10.05 -0.75
C TYR A 57 13.87 10.89 -0.08
N TYR A 58 13.71 11.22 1.20
CA TYR A 58 14.67 12.06 1.95
C TYR A 58 16.03 11.38 2.12
N SER A 59 16.05 10.07 2.30
CA SER A 59 17.29 9.29 2.46
C SER A 59 17.96 8.96 1.12
N LYS A 60 17.37 9.36 -0.02
CA LYS A 60 17.80 8.99 -1.38
C LYS A 60 17.90 7.47 -1.57
N ASP A 61 17.09 6.70 -0.85
CA ASP A 61 17.00 5.24 -0.98
C ASP A 61 15.91 4.89 -1.98
N HIS A 62 16.29 4.81 -3.25
CA HIS A 62 15.37 4.45 -4.33
C HIS A 62 14.77 3.04 -4.18
N LYS A 63 15.48 2.10 -3.55
CA LYS A 63 14.99 0.72 -3.37
C LYS A 63 13.84 0.67 -2.38
N MET A 64 13.87 1.54 -1.38
CA MET A 64 12.77 1.70 -0.43
C MET A 64 11.67 2.60 -1.00
N PHE A 65 12.03 3.66 -1.73
CA PHE A 65 11.09 4.63 -2.25
C PHE A 65 10.06 4.04 -3.21
N TRP A 66 10.50 3.37 -4.29
CA TRP A 66 9.60 2.96 -5.38
C TRP A 66 8.51 1.96 -4.96
N PRO A 67 8.81 0.88 -4.22
CA PRO A 67 7.77 -0.04 -3.76
C PRO A 67 6.78 0.62 -2.80
N ASN A 68 7.27 1.53 -1.93
CA ASN A 68 6.41 2.24 -0.99
C ASN A 68 5.54 3.30 -1.66
N LEU A 69 6.05 3.96 -2.70
CA LEU A 69 5.26 4.86 -3.52
C LEU A 69 4.13 4.11 -4.25
N ALA A 70 4.43 2.93 -4.81
CA ALA A 70 3.40 2.10 -5.44
C ALA A 70 2.30 1.70 -4.46
N GLY A 71 2.67 1.24 -3.26
CA GLY A 71 1.71 0.92 -2.20
C GLY A 71 0.92 2.14 -1.71
N LEU A 72 1.55 3.31 -1.62
CA LEU A 72 0.88 4.57 -1.29
C LEU A 72 -0.20 4.92 -2.32
N VAL A 73 0.08 4.78 -3.61
CA VAL A 73 -0.90 5.06 -4.66
C VAL A 73 -2.09 4.10 -4.55
N THR A 74 -1.85 2.80 -4.41
CA THR A 74 -2.94 1.82 -4.37
C THR A 74 -3.77 1.89 -3.08
N ILE A 75 -3.14 2.08 -1.91
CA ILE A 75 -3.89 2.28 -0.66
C ILE A 75 -4.68 3.59 -0.66
N SER A 76 -4.22 4.63 -1.37
CA SER A 76 -4.98 5.89 -1.53
C SER A 76 -6.28 5.67 -2.30
N VAL A 77 -6.27 4.79 -3.32
CA VAL A 77 -7.50 4.44 -4.05
C VAL A 77 -8.49 3.74 -3.12
N ILE A 78 -8.03 2.77 -2.32
CA ILE A 78 -8.87 2.09 -1.33
C ILE A 78 -9.43 3.09 -0.31
N LEU A 79 -8.60 4.01 0.20
CA LEU A 79 -9.04 5.02 1.16
C LEU A 79 -10.07 5.97 0.55
N ALA A 80 -9.85 6.44 -0.68
CA ALA A 80 -10.80 7.27 -1.41
C ALA A 80 -12.14 6.57 -1.61
N SER A 81 -12.14 5.25 -1.72
CA SER A 81 -13.34 4.44 -1.92
C SER A 81 -14.35 4.56 -0.78
N PHE A 82 -13.89 4.75 0.47
CA PHE A 82 -14.77 4.96 1.63
C PHE A 82 -15.60 6.24 1.54
N PHE A 83 -15.19 7.19 0.70
CA PHE A 83 -15.92 8.43 0.48
C PHE A 83 -16.81 8.37 -0.78
N ILE A 84 -16.68 7.31 -1.58
CA ILE A 84 -17.44 7.10 -2.81
C ILE A 84 -18.53 6.04 -2.61
N PHE A 85 -18.23 4.96 -1.86
CA PHE A 85 -19.09 3.80 -1.60
C PHE A 85 -19.30 3.56 -0.10
#